data_AF-A0A6F8ZPX9-F1
#
_entry.id   AF-A0A6F8ZPX9-F1
#
_cell.length_a   1.000
_cell.length_b   1.000
_cell.length_c   1.000
_cell.angle_alpha   90.00
_cell.angle_beta   90.00
_cell.angle_gamma   90.00
#
_symmetry.space_group_name_H-M   'P 1'
#
loop_
_entity.id
_entity.type
_entity.pdbx_description
1 polymer ?
#
loop_
_entity_poly.entity_id
_entity_poly.type
_entity_poly.pdbx_seq_one_letter_code
_entity_poly.pdbx_strand_id
1 'polypeptide(L)'
;MVEWTDEERAAISDIFSKLDYDEVGQKCLSRCLIVYPWTQRYFGAFGNLYNAEAIMNNPLIAKHGTTVLRGLERALNNMDDIKNTYAELSVLHSEKLHVDPDNFKLLSDCLTIVIAAKMGTTFTPEYQASFQKFLSVVVSALGKHLSAKEKVIVKDFFEKVSSRSEEIGAEALARLIVVYPQTKSYFDH
;
A
#
# COMPACT_ATOMS: atom_id res chain seq x y z
N MET A 1 13.83 9.84 2.56
CA MET A 1 12.85 10.08 3.63
C MET A 1 11.73 10.88 2.99
N VAL A 2 10.47 10.59 3.26
CA VAL A 2 9.39 11.42 2.69
C VAL A 2 9.37 12.74 3.45
N GLU A 3 9.29 13.84 2.72
CA GLU A 3 9.08 15.16 3.30
C GLU A 3 7.59 15.49 3.26
N TRP A 4 7.06 15.94 4.39
CA TRP A 4 5.66 16.32 4.56
C TRP A 4 5.54 17.83 4.72
N THR A 5 4.70 18.47 3.92
CA THR A 5 4.36 19.88 4.14
C THR A 5 3.37 20.02 5.29
N ASP A 6 3.25 21.22 5.85
CA ASP A 6 2.30 21.51 6.91
C ASP A 6 0.85 21.32 6.42
N GLU A 7 0.57 21.65 5.15
CA GLU A 7 -0.73 21.45 4.52
C GLU A 7 -1.08 19.96 4.39
N GLU A 8 -0.12 19.11 3.99
CA GLU A 8 -0.34 17.67 3.91
C GLU A 8 -0.65 17.08 5.28
N ARG A 9 0.11 17.47 6.31
CA ARG A 9 -0.14 17.02 7.70
C ARG A 9 -1.51 17.46 8.19
N ALA A 10 -1.90 18.70 7.93
CA ALA A 10 -3.20 19.24 8.32
C ALA A 10 -4.33 18.50 7.60
N ALA A 11 -4.22 18.29 6.28
CA ALA A 11 -5.23 17.57 5.50
C ALA A 11 -5.39 16.12 5.97
N ILE A 12 -4.29 15.39 6.19
CA ILE A 12 -4.35 14.00 6.66
C ILE A 12 -4.95 13.96 8.08
N SER A 13 -4.50 14.83 9.00
CA SER A 13 -5.06 14.87 10.36
C SER A 13 -6.55 15.18 10.36
N ASP A 14 -6.99 16.11 9.53
CA ASP A 14 -8.40 16.48 9.39
C ASP A 14 -9.24 15.32 8.82
N ILE A 15 -8.75 14.58 7.82
CA ILE A 15 -9.39 13.36 7.32
C ILE A 15 -9.63 12.39 8.47
N PHE A 16 -8.59 12.02 9.22
CA PHE A 16 -8.69 11.04 10.31
C PHE A 16 -9.65 11.51 11.41
N SER A 17 -9.69 12.82 11.72
CA SER A 17 -10.61 13.38 12.72
C SER A 17 -12.09 13.21 12.38
N LYS A 18 -12.42 12.96 11.10
CA LYS A 18 -13.80 12.83 10.59
C LYS A 18 -14.22 11.38 10.35
N LEU A 19 -13.35 10.40 10.58
CA LEU A 19 -13.66 9.00 10.32
C LEU A 19 -14.32 8.34 11.53
N ASP A 20 -15.45 7.66 11.28
CA ASP A 20 -15.90 6.56 12.14
C ASP A 20 -15.08 5.31 11.78
N TYR A 21 -14.21 4.87 12.69
CA TYR A 21 -13.28 3.78 12.39
C TYR A 21 -13.98 2.43 12.22
N ASP A 22 -15.08 2.19 12.93
CA ASP A 22 -15.81 0.93 12.83
C ASP A 22 -16.54 0.87 11.49
N GLU A 23 -17.19 1.96 11.10
CA GLU A 23 -17.89 2.04 9.82
C GLU A 23 -16.93 2.03 8.62
N VAL A 24 -15.92 2.91 8.63
CA VAL A 24 -14.99 3.07 7.50
C VAL A 24 -14.11 1.84 7.35
N GLY A 25 -13.65 1.26 8.47
CA GLY A 25 -12.81 0.07 8.48
C GLY A 25 -13.52 -1.12 7.87
N GLN A 26 -14.75 -1.40 8.30
CA GLN A 26 -15.58 -2.47 7.73
C GLN A 26 -15.82 -2.25 6.24
N LYS A 27 -16.27 -1.06 5.84
CA LYS A 27 -16.56 -0.74 4.43
C LYS A 27 -15.33 -0.89 3.53
N CYS A 28 -14.17 -0.45 4.00
CA CYS A 28 -12.91 -0.56 3.27
C CYS A 28 -12.53 -2.04 3.04
N LEU A 29 -12.49 -2.83 4.11
CA LEU A 29 -12.08 -4.23 4.02
C LEU A 29 -13.10 -5.07 3.24
N SER A 30 -14.39 -4.88 3.48
CA SER A 30 -15.45 -5.55 2.71
C SER A 30 -15.35 -5.21 1.22
N ARG A 31 -15.10 -3.94 0.85
CA ARG A 31 -14.92 -3.55 -0.56
C ARG A 31 -13.73 -4.27 -1.20
N CYS A 32 -12.60 -4.32 -0.50
CA CYS A 32 -11.40 -5.01 -1.00
C CYS A 32 -11.69 -6.50 -1.29
N LEU A 33 -12.36 -7.19 -0.35
CA LEU A 33 -12.70 -8.60 -0.50
C LEU A 33 -13.73 -8.88 -1.60
N ILE A 34 -14.62 -7.93 -1.90
CA ILE A 34 -15.64 -8.06 -2.94
C ILE A 34 -15.06 -7.74 -4.32
N VAL A 35 -14.32 -6.64 -4.45
CA VAL A 35 -13.77 -6.17 -5.74
C VAL A 35 -12.55 -7.00 -6.17
N TYR A 36 -11.76 -7.45 -5.20
CA TYR A 36 -10.52 -8.21 -5.43
C TYR A 36 -10.60 -9.57 -4.71
N PRO A 37 -11.44 -10.51 -5.18
CA PRO A 37 -11.76 -11.73 -4.45
C PRO A 37 -10.55 -12.63 -4.16
N TRP A 38 -9.45 -12.53 -4.91
CA TRP A 38 -8.20 -13.25 -4.60
C TRP A 38 -7.60 -12.85 -3.24
N THR A 39 -7.93 -11.66 -2.72
CA THR A 39 -7.49 -11.21 -1.39
C THR A 39 -8.14 -12.00 -0.25
N GLN A 40 -9.29 -12.65 -0.50
CA GLN A 40 -9.98 -13.49 0.50
C GLN A 40 -9.12 -14.65 0.99
N ARG A 41 -8.12 -15.10 0.20
CA ARG A 41 -7.20 -16.18 0.58
C ARG A 41 -6.44 -15.90 1.88
N TYR A 42 -6.25 -14.63 2.24
CA TYR A 42 -5.56 -14.21 3.46
C TYR A 42 -6.45 -14.27 4.71
N PHE A 43 -7.76 -14.45 4.53
CA PHE A 43 -8.77 -14.35 5.58
C PHE A 43 -9.52 -15.67 5.81
N GLY A 44 -8.90 -16.82 5.51
CA GLY A 44 -9.55 -18.12 5.68
C GLY A 44 -10.07 -18.41 7.10
N ALA A 45 -9.48 -17.79 8.13
CA ALA A 45 -9.93 -17.89 9.51
C ALA A 45 -11.16 -17.02 9.84
N PHE A 46 -11.66 -16.20 8.91
CA PHE A 46 -12.74 -15.25 9.14
C PHE A 46 -14.13 -15.85 8.85
N GLY A 47 -14.20 -17.15 8.58
CA GLY A 47 -15.47 -17.85 8.34
C GLY A 47 -16.01 -17.62 6.93
N ASN A 48 -17.33 -17.44 6.81
CA ASN A 48 -18.00 -17.36 5.51
C ASN A 48 -17.71 -16.02 4.80
N LEU A 49 -17.08 -16.10 3.63
CA LEU A 49 -16.81 -14.97 2.72
C LEU A 49 -17.37 -15.22 1.30
N TYR A 50 -18.32 -16.16 1.16
CA TYR A 50 -18.78 -16.66 -0.14
C TYR A 50 -19.42 -15.59 -1.06
N ASN A 51 -20.10 -14.61 -0.48
CA ASN A 51 -20.80 -13.57 -1.23
C ASN A 51 -20.72 -12.21 -0.52
N ALA A 52 -21.15 -11.15 -1.20
CA ALA A 52 -21.09 -9.79 -0.68
C ALA A 52 -21.85 -9.60 0.63
N GLU A 53 -23.03 -10.21 0.78
CA GLU A 53 -23.83 -10.13 2.00
C GLU A 53 -23.10 -10.76 3.20
N ALA A 54 -22.51 -11.94 3.01
CA ALA A 54 -21.72 -12.62 4.03
C ALA A 54 -20.51 -11.78 4.44
N ILE A 55 -19.79 -11.19 3.47
CA ILE A 55 -18.62 -10.33 3.72
C ILE A 55 -19.03 -9.05 4.47
N MET A 56 -20.10 -8.38 4.02
CA MET A 56 -20.54 -7.11 4.61
C MET A 56 -21.07 -7.28 6.03
N ASN A 57 -21.65 -8.43 6.38
CA ASN A 57 -22.18 -8.69 7.71
C ASN A 57 -21.20 -9.47 8.63
N ASN A 58 -19.96 -9.67 8.20
CA ASN A 58 -18.99 -10.48 8.95
C ASN A 58 -18.38 -9.69 10.13
N PRO A 59 -18.58 -10.11 11.39
CA PRO A 59 -18.08 -9.38 12.56
C PRO A 59 -16.55 -9.38 12.68
N LEU A 60 -15.86 -10.40 12.15
CA LEU A 60 -14.39 -10.45 12.14
C LEU A 60 -13.82 -9.47 11.12
N ILE A 61 -14.51 -9.27 9.99
CA ILE A 61 -14.15 -8.23 9.01
C ILE A 61 -14.34 -6.84 9.60
N ALA A 62 -15.46 -6.58 10.28
CA ALA A 62 -15.68 -5.31 10.97
C ALA A 62 -14.56 -5.03 11.99
N LYS A 63 -14.30 -5.98 12.90
CA LYS A 63 -13.25 -5.87 13.92
C LYS A 63 -11.86 -5.64 13.33
N HIS A 64 -11.51 -6.37 12.27
CA HIS A 64 -10.21 -6.22 11.63
C HIS A 64 -10.10 -4.91 10.85
N GLY A 65 -11.20 -4.44 10.23
CA GLY A 65 -11.28 -3.13 9.62
C GLY A 65 -10.91 -2.00 10.59
N THR A 66 -11.46 -2.01 11.81
CA THR A 66 -11.07 -1.07 12.88
C THR A 66 -9.59 -1.21 13.24
N THR A 67 -9.08 -2.44 13.27
CA THR A 67 -7.65 -2.71 13.57
C THR A 67 -6.74 -2.09 12.51
N VAL A 68 -7.11 -2.16 11.23
CA VAL A 68 -6.37 -1.53 10.13
C VAL A 68 -6.36 -0.01 10.28
N LEU A 69 -7.50 0.63 10.56
CA LEU A 69 -7.54 2.10 10.72
C LEU A 69 -6.76 2.60 11.94
N ARG A 70 -6.79 1.86 13.06
CA ARG A 70 -5.91 2.14 14.21
C ARG A 70 -4.43 1.95 13.87
N GLY A 71 -4.13 0.97 13.01
CA GLY A 71 -2.82 0.84 12.38
C GLY A 71 -2.44 2.15 11.68
N LEU A 72 -3.25 2.62 10.74
CA LEU A 72 -2.99 3.87 10.02
C LEU A 72 -2.89 5.11 10.91
N GLU A 73 -3.70 5.21 11.97
CA GLU A 73 -3.57 6.28 12.97
C GLU A 73 -2.19 6.27 13.67
N ARG A 74 -1.61 5.09 13.90
CA ARG A 74 -0.23 4.99 14.40
C ARG A 74 0.77 5.60 13.39
N ALA A 75 0.58 5.43 12.08
CA ALA A 75 1.41 6.11 11.09
C ALA A 75 1.17 7.63 11.07
N LEU A 76 -0.07 8.10 11.21
CA LEU A 76 -0.37 9.53 11.33
C LEU A 76 0.38 10.15 12.52
N ASN A 77 0.40 9.48 13.66
CA ASN A 77 1.11 9.96 14.85
C ASN A 77 2.64 9.86 14.76
N ASN A 78 3.18 9.21 13.70
CA ASN A 78 4.61 8.99 13.50
C ASN A 78 5.01 9.27 12.04
N MET A 79 4.43 10.31 11.41
CA MET A 79 4.57 10.56 9.97
C MET A 79 6.02 10.66 9.48
N ASP A 80 6.91 11.19 10.32
CA ASP A 80 8.34 11.35 9.99
C ASP A 80 9.15 10.05 10.12
N ASP A 81 8.59 9.01 10.75
CA ASP A 81 9.27 7.76 11.03
C ASP A 81 8.40 6.51 10.80
N ILE A 82 7.49 6.55 9.82
CA ILE A 82 6.56 5.46 9.51
C ILE A 82 7.31 4.13 9.28
N LYS A 83 8.46 4.18 8.59
CA LYS A 83 9.24 2.98 8.26
C LYS A 83 9.70 2.24 9.50
N ASN A 84 10.32 2.92 10.46
CA ASN A 84 10.79 2.26 11.68
C ASN A 84 9.60 1.92 12.60
N THR A 85 8.59 2.79 12.65
CA THR A 85 7.33 2.54 13.38
C THR A 85 6.68 1.22 12.97
N TYR A 86 6.76 0.85 11.68
CA TYR A 86 6.18 -0.38 11.14
C TYR A 86 7.15 -1.53 10.93
N ALA A 87 8.39 -1.45 11.43
CA ALA A 87 9.39 -2.49 11.18
C ALA A 87 8.91 -3.91 11.57
N GLU A 88 8.33 -4.07 12.76
CA GLU A 88 7.77 -5.35 13.21
C GLU A 88 6.53 -5.75 12.42
N LEU A 89 5.69 -4.78 12.06
CA LEU A 89 4.46 -5.01 11.30
C LEU A 89 4.76 -5.45 9.87
N SER A 90 5.81 -4.90 9.26
CA SER A 90 6.34 -5.31 7.96
C SER A 90 6.80 -6.78 8.01
N VAL A 91 7.60 -7.16 9.02
CA VAL A 91 8.04 -8.56 9.20
C VAL A 91 6.85 -9.50 9.38
N LEU A 92 5.85 -9.11 10.18
CA LEU A 92 4.62 -9.89 10.33
C LEU A 92 3.95 -10.10 8.97
N HIS A 93 3.74 -9.05 8.19
CA HIS A 93 3.03 -9.14 6.93
C HIS A 93 3.82 -9.84 5.81
N SER A 94 5.13 -9.62 5.70
CA SER A 94 5.96 -10.18 4.64
C SER A 94 6.44 -11.61 4.95
N GLU A 95 6.95 -11.84 6.16
CA GLU A 95 7.66 -13.09 6.50
C GLU A 95 6.79 -14.12 7.23
N LYS A 96 5.66 -13.72 7.82
CA LYS A 96 4.75 -14.65 8.51
C LYS A 96 3.42 -14.83 7.77
N LEU A 97 2.81 -13.73 7.36
CA LEU A 97 1.53 -13.76 6.66
C LEU A 97 1.68 -13.88 5.14
N HIS A 98 2.88 -13.63 4.61
CA HIS A 98 3.21 -13.69 3.19
C HIS A 98 2.20 -12.93 2.31
N VAL A 99 1.80 -11.75 2.78
CA VAL A 99 0.94 -10.85 2.01
C VAL A 99 1.74 -10.30 0.85
N ASP A 100 1.24 -10.50 -0.37
CA ASP A 100 1.85 -9.92 -1.55
C ASP A 100 1.70 -8.39 -1.47
N PRO A 101 2.80 -7.63 -1.58
CA PRO A 101 2.79 -6.18 -1.39
C PRO A 101 1.78 -5.43 -2.27
N ASP A 102 1.43 -5.95 -3.45
CA ASP A 102 0.47 -5.28 -4.33
C ASP A 102 -0.94 -5.26 -3.74
N ASN A 103 -1.29 -6.19 -2.83
CA ASN A 103 -2.60 -6.15 -2.16
C ASN A 103 -2.76 -4.97 -1.18
N PHE A 104 -1.66 -4.40 -0.67
CA PHE A 104 -1.75 -3.18 0.14
C PHE A 104 -2.19 -1.98 -0.71
N LYS A 105 -1.79 -1.92 -1.98
CA LYS A 105 -2.22 -0.87 -2.93
C LYS A 105 -3.73 -0.99 -3.19
N LEU A 106 -4.23 -2.21 -3.39
CA LEU A 106 -5.67 -2.47 -3.56
C LEU A 106 -6.50 -2.02 -2.36
N LEU A 107 -6.02 -2.29 -1.14
CA LEU A 107 -6.67 -1.83 0.09
C LEU A 107 -6.60 -0.31 0.24
N SER A 108 -5.47 0.31 -0.11
CA SER A 108 -5.28 1.76 -0.14
C SER A 108 -6.28 2.45 -1.09
N ASP A 109 -6.48 1.89 -2.29
CA ASP A 109 -7.44 2.39 -3.26
C ASP A 109 -8.87 2.25 -2.74
N CYS A 110 -9.22 1.09 -2.17
CA CYS A 110 -10.53 0.89 -1.56
C CYS A 110 -10.82 1.88 -0.44
N LEU A 111 -9.84 2.15 0.44
CA LEU A 111 -9.95 3.11 1.53
C LEU A 111 -10.18 4.52 0.99
N THR A 112 -9.39 4.93 -0.02
CA THR A 112 -9.53 6.24 -0.66
C THR A 112 -10.95 6.44 -1.20
N ILE A 113 -11.53 5.44 -1.87
CA ILE A 113 -12.89 5.54 -2.40
C ILE A 113 -13.94 5.57 -1.27
N VAL A 114 -13.73 4.84 -0.16
CA VAL A 114 -14.66 4.89 0.99
C VAL A 114 -14.63 6.27 1.65
N ILE A 115 -13.44 6.85 1.85
CA ILE A 115 -13.29 8.20 2.42
C ILE A 115 -13.90 9.25 1.50
N ALA A 116 -13.65 9.17 0.19
CA ALA A 116 -14.26 10.05 -0.80
C ALA A 116 -15.79 10.02 -0.72
N ALA A 117 -16.38 8.82 -0.65
CA ALA A 117 -17.83 8.66 -0.53
C ALA A 117 -18.39 9.22 0.80
N LYS A 118 -17.58 9.23 1.87
CA LYS A 118 -17.96 9.72 3.20
C LYS A 118 -17.86 11.23 3.35
N MET A 119 -16.81 11.81 2.81
CA MET A 119 -16.52 13.24 2.91
C MET A 119 -17.20 14.06 1.81
N GLY A 120 -17.64 13.42 0.71
CA GLY A 120 -18.31 14.07 -0.40
C GLY A 120 -17.47 15.20 -0.97
N THR A 121 -18.07 16.38 -1.13
CA THR A 121 -17.39 17.58 -1.66
C THR A 121 -16.26 18.09 -0.76
N THR A 122 -16.15 17.62 0.48
CA THR A 122 -15.06 17.98 1.41
C THR A 122 -13.77 17.24 1.07
N PHE A 123 -13.84 16.12 0.34
CA PHE A 123 -12.66 15.41 -0.14
C PHE A 123 -12.15 16.07 -1.43
N THR A 124 -11.50 17.21 -1.29
CA THR A 124 -10.95 17.98 -2.41
C THR A 124 -9.79 17.23 -3.08
N PRO A 125 -9.37 17.64 -4.29
CA PRO A 125 -8.20 17.07 -4.94
C PRO A 125 -6.92 17.10 -4.08
N GLU A 126 -6.73 18.16 -3.29
CA GLU A 126 -5.58 18.33 -2.40
C GLU A 126 -5.64 17.35 -1.21
N TYR A 127 -6.84 17.13 -0.66
CA TYR A 127 -7.07 16.11 0.37
C TYR A 127 -6.79 14.71 -0.17
N GLN A 128 -7.29 14.42 -1.37
CA GLN A 128 -7.05 13.14 -2.02
C GLN A 128 -5.56 12.91 -2.29
N ALA A 129 -4.87 13.91 -2.85
CA ALA A 129 -3.43 13.80 -3.15
C ALA A 129 -2.61 13.59 -1.87
N SER A 130 -2.88 14.35 -0.81
CA SER A 130 -2.21 14.21 0.49
C SER A 130 -2.44 12.83 1.10
N PHE A 131 -3.68 12.33 1.05
CA PHE A 131 -4.03 11.02 1.58
C PHE A 131 -3.42 9.86 0.77
N GLN A 132 -3.41 9.96 -0.56
CA GLN A 132 -2.78 8.94 -1.41
C GLN A 132 -1.25 8.92 -1.26
N LYS A 133 -0.61 10.09 -1.05
CA LYS A 133 0.79 10.16 -0.65
C LYS A 133 1.03 9.46 0.69
N PHE A 134 0.21 9.75 1.70
CA PHE A 134 0.25 9.06 3.00
C PHE A 134 0.15 7.53 2.87
N LEU A 135 -0.85 7.04 2.15
CA LEU A 135 -1.01 5.60 1.94
C LEU A 135 0.14 4.99 1.14
N SER A 136 0.71 5.69 0.17
CA SER A 136 1.89 5.22 -0.57
C SER A 136 3.11 5.01 0.34
N VAL A 137 3.31 5.91 1.31
CA VAL A 137 4.38 5.75 2.32
C VAL A 137 4.10 4.57 3.25
N VAL A 138 2.85 4.41 3.69
CA VAL A 138 2.43 3.26 4.51
C VAL A 138 2.64 1.93 3.76
N VAL A 139 2.20 1.84 2.50
CA VAL A 139 2.38 0.67 1.63
C VAL A 139 3.87 0.35 1.48
N SER A 140 4.69 1.36 1.20
CA SER A 140 6.14 1.19 1.08
C SER A 140 6.79 0.74 2.39
N ALA A 141 6.28 1.18 3.54
CA ALA A 141 6.80 0.78 4.85
C ALA A 141 6.45 -0.68 5.19
N LEU A 142 5.24 -1.11 4.85
CA LEU A 142 4.77 -2.48 5.09
C LEU A 142 5.33 -3.53 4.11
N GLY A 143 5.71 -3.10 2.90
CA GLY A 143 6.32 -3.98 1.89
C GLY A 143 7.59 -4.68 2.37
N LYS A 144 7.95 -5.79 1.72
CA LYS A 144 9.16 -6.54 2.03
C LYS A 144 10.41 -5.70 1.71
N HIS A 145 11.32 -5.60 2.67
CA HIS A 145 12.64 -4.98 2.50
C HIS A 145 13.71 -6.05 2.31
N LEU A 146 14.79 -5.73 1.57
CA LEU A 146 15.92 -6.65 1.45
C LEU A 146 16.53 -6.92 2.83
N SER A 147 16.60 -8.19 3.19
CA SER A 147 17.36 -8.68 4.32
C SER A 147 18.86 -8.38 4.16
N ALA A 148 19.62 -8.44 5.25
CA ALA A 148 21.08 -8.29 5.19
C ALA A 148 21.73 -9.28 4.22
N LYS A 149 21.21 -10.52 4.17
CA LYS A 149 21.65 -11.55 3.23
C LYS A 149 21.33 -11.19 1.78
N GLU A 150 20.10 -10.78 1.47
CA GLU A 150 19.71 -10.38 0.12
C GLU A 150 20.52 -9.16 -0.36
N LYS A 151 20.84 -8.20 0.51
CA LYS A 151 21.71 -7.07 0.18
C LYS A 151 23.12 -7.50 -0.23
N VAL A 152 23.69 -8.49 0.43
CA VAL A 152 25.01 -9.05 0.06
C VAL A 152 24.92 -9.73 -1.30
N ILE A 153 23.90 -10.59 -1.51
CA ILE A 153 23.68 -11.28 -2.79
C ILE A 153 23.57 -10.29 -3.96
N VAL A 154 22.83 -9.19 -3.79
CA VAL A 154 22.69 -8.15 -4.82
C VAL A 154 24.03 -7.47 -5.10
N LYS A 155 24.82 -7.14 -4.07
CA LYS A 155 26.15 -6.54 -4.24
C LYS A 155 27.10 -7.47 -5.00
N ASP A 156 27.20 -8.72 -4.57
CA ASP A 156 28.05 -9.73 -5.20
C ASP A 156 27.67 -9.96 -6.67
N PHE A 157 26.37 -9.90 -7.00
CA PHE A 157 25.89 -9.97 -8.36
C PHE A 157 26.38 -8.78 -9.21
N PHE A 158 26.22 -7.56 -8.71
CA PHE A 158 26.65 -6.35 -9.41
C PHE A 158 28.16 -6.28 -9.62
N GLU A 159 28.95 -6.73 -8.64
CA GLU A 159 30.41 -6.83 -8.78
C GLU A 159 30.80 -7.71 -9.98
N LYS A 160 30.12 -8.85 -10.17
CA LYS A 160 30.40 -9.79 -11.27
C LYS A 160 30.04 -9.26 -12.65
N VAL A 161 28.96 -8.48 -12.78
CA VAL A 161 28.48 -7.99 -14.07
C VAL A 161 29.01 -6.59 -14.42
N SER A 162 29.72 -5.94 -13.51
CA SER A 162 30.19 -4.55 -13.62
C SER A 162 30.94 -4.25 -14.93
N SER A 163 31.81 -5.17 -15.38
CA SER A 163 32.60 -5.04 -16.60
C SER A 163 31.78 -5.06 -17.90
N ARG A 164 30.50 -5.45 -17.84
CA ARG A 164 29.57 -5.52 -18.98
C ARG A 164 28.33 -4.63 -18.78
N SER A 165 28.40 -3.69 -17.85
CA SER A 165 27.25 -2.84 -17.50
C SER A 165 26.69 -2.05 -18.69
N GLU A 166 27.53 -1.56 -19.59
CA GLU A 166 27.10 -0.86 -20.81
C GLU A 166 26.31 -1.77 -21.76
N GLU A 167 26.84 -2.97 -22.05
CA GLU A 167 26.22 -3.96 -22.93
C GLU A 167 24.86 -4.42 -22.35
N ILE A 168 24.85 -4.77 -21.07
CA ILE A 168 23.63 -5.22 -20.36
C ILE A 168 22.59 -4.09 -20.31
N GLY A 169 23.01 -2.86 -20.06
CA GLY A 169 22.14 -1.69 -20.03
C GLY A 169 21.48 -1.43 -21.39
N ALA A 170 22.26 -1.47 -22.47
CA ALA A 170 21.75 -1.30 -23.83
C ALA A 170 20.76 -2.41 -24.22
N GLU A 171 21.08 -3.67 -23.90
CA GLU A 171 20.19 -4.80 -24.15
C GLU A 171 18.89 -4.71 -23.34
N ALA A 172 18.98 -4.37 -22.05
CA ALA A 172 17.83 -4.21 -21.18
C ALA A 172 16.88 -3.10 -21.68
N LEU A 173 17.43 -1.95 -22.10
CA LEU A 173 16.63 -0.86 -22.65
C LEU A 173 15.98 -1.25 -23.99
N ALA A 174 16.72 -1.91 -24.89
CA ALA A 174 16.16 -2.41 -26.14
C ALA A 174 14.99 -3.39 -25.90
N ARG A 175 15.14 -4.31 -24.95
CA ARG A 175 14.08 -5.26 -24.54
C ARG A 175 12.88 -4.54 -23.95
N LEU A 176 13.10 -3.56 -23.07
CA LEU A 176 12.02 -2.74 -22.48
C LEU A 176 11.19 -2.07 -23.57
N ILE A 177 11.85 -1.42 -24.54
CA ILE A 177 11.20 -0.69 -25.62
C ILE A 177 10.41 -1.62 -26.57
N VAL A 178 10.91 -2.83 -26.81
CA VAL A 178 10.25 -3.82 -27.67
C VAL A 178 9.04 -4.46 -26.98
N VAL A 179 9.21 -4.88 -25.72
CA VAL A 179 8.16 -5.61 -24.98
C VAL A 179 7.09 -4.67 -24.44
N TYR A 180 7.47 -3.44 -24.07
CA TYR A 180 6.59 -2.41 -23.49
C TYR A 180 6.66 -1.13 -24.34
N PRO A 181 6.08 -1.12 -25.55
CA PRO A 181 6.23 -0.02 -26.50
C PRO A 181 5.71 1.33 -25.99
N GLN A 182 4.82 1.35 -25.00
CA GLN A 182 4.39 2.57 -24.31
C GLN A 182 5.54 3.32 -23.64
N THR A 183 6.66 2.65 -23.33
CA THR A 183 7.85 3.31 -22.78
C THR A 183 8.57 4.20 -23.79
N LYS A 184 8.28 4.06 -25.08
CA LYS A 184 8.87 4.91 -26.13
C LYS A 184 8.54 6.39 -25.96
N SER A 185 7.38 6.73 -25.40
CA SER A 185 6.96 8.12 -25.21
C SER A 185 7.85 8.93 -24.27
N TYR A 186 8.80 8.29 -23.57
CA TYR A 186 9.79 8.99 -22.73
C TYR A 186 11.09 9.32 -23.50
N PHE A 187 11.23 8.86 -24.74
CA PHE A 187 12.46 8.97 -25.55
C PHE A 187 12.24 9.79 -26.84
N ASP A 188 11.40 10.81 -26.77
CA ASP A 188 11.05 11.67 -27.92
C ASP A 188 12.10 12.77 -28.23
N HIS A 189 13.30 12.67 -27.64
CA HIS A 189 14.43 13.60 -27.82
C HIS A 189 15.52 12.98 -28.70
#